data_AF-A0A7W5CIC4-F1
#
_entry.id   AF-A0A7W5CIC4-F1
#
_cell.length_a   1.000
_cell.length_b   1.000
_cell.length_c   1.000
_cell.angle_alpha   90.00
_cell.angle_beta   90.00
_cell.angle_gamma   90.00
#
_symmetry.space_group_name_H-M   'P 1'
#
loop_
_entity.id
_entity.type
_entity.pdbx_description
1 polymer ?
#
loop_
_entity_poly.entity_id
_entity_poly.type
_entity_poly.pdbx_seq_one_letter_code
_entity_poly.pdbx_strand_id
1 'polypeptide(L)'
;MADGWPISSDVLGKAIGLSAELTQTEQEELEFFAATVCSLIDRATGRHIEEFRHETSDGTLPPEFTMSAREWGKLMWNQTKGGTNARGQSADPSAPAGVGMPAKVAVWLAPYPPRLFYGDRS
;
A
#
# COMPACT_ATOMS: atom_id res chain seq x y z
N MET A 1 -2.61 13.17 3.37
CA MET A 1 -1.78 12.37 2.46
C MET A 1 -0.96 13.35 1.67
N ALA A 2 0.29 13.02 1.38
CA ALA A 2 1.09 13.81 0.45
C ALA A 2 0.44 13.74 -0.94
N ASP A 3 0.29 14.88 -1.61
CA ASP A 3 -0.32 15.00 -2.96
C ASP A 3 0.55 14.37 -4.08
N GLY A 4 1.53 13.53 -3.74
CA GLY A 4 2.54 12.96 -4.65
C GLY A 4 2.47 11.44 -4.88
N TRP A 5 1.47 10.74 -4.33
CA TRP A 5 1.37 9.29 -4.52
C TRP A 5 0.82 8.92 -5.92
N PRO A 6 1.50 8.03 -6.67
CA PRO A 6 1.10 7.67 -8.03
C PRO A 6 -0.07 6.69 -8.14
N ILE A 7 -0.67 6.21 -7.04
CA ILE A 7 -1.80 5.26 -7.09
C ILE A 7 -3.13 5.93 -6.77
N SER A 8 -4.09 5.80 -7.68
CA SER A 8 -5.50 6.18 -7.51
C SER A 8 -6.38 4.93 -7.39
N SER A 9 -7.69 5.13 -7.14
CA SER A 9 -8.69 4.07 -7.20
C SER A 9 -8.72 3.34 -8.54
N ASP A 10 -8.60 4.06 -9.65
CA ASP A 10 -8.51 3.46 -10.99
C ASP A 10 -7.26 2.58 -11.15
N VAL A 11 -6.11 3.06 -10.68
CA VAL A 11 -4.85 2.29 -10.72
C VAL A 11 -4.97 1.02 -9.87
N LEU A 12 -5.57 1.11 -8.69
CA LEU A 12 -5.77 -0.03 -7.80
C LEU A 12 -6.82 -1.00 -8.36
N GLY A 13 -7.95 -0.52 -8.87
CA GLY A 13 -9.00 -1.32 -9.50
C GLY A 13 -8.47 -2.13 -10.69
N LYS A 14 -7.67 -1.51 -11.56
CA LYS A 14 -6.95 -2.20 -12.64
C LYS A 14 -5.95 -3.23 -12.13
N ALA A 15 -5.25 -2.97 -11.03
CA ALA A 15 -4.30 -3.90 -10.43
C ALA A 15 -4.98 -5.15 -9.83
N ILE A 16 -6.19 -4.97 -9.29
CA ILE A 16 -7.04 -6.05 -8.77
C ILE A 16 -7.67 -6.86 -9.92
N GLY A 17 -7.92 -6.20 -11.07
CA GLY A 17 -8.56 -6.79 -12.24
C GLY A 17 -10.07 -6.58 -12.27
N LEU A 18 -10.57 -5.50 -11.66
CA LEU A 18 -11.98 -5.12 -11.73
C LEU A 18 -12.31 -4.54 -13.11
N SER A 19 -13.55 -4.73 -13.57
CA SER A 19 -14.06 -4.00 -14.74
C SER A 19 -14.16 -2.51 -14.43
N ALA A 20 -14.27 -1.66 -15.46
CA ALA A 20 -14.44 -0.22 -15.27
C ALA A 20 -15.71 0.11 -14.47
N GLU A 21 -16.81 -0.61 -14.74
CA GLU A 21 -18.10 -0.46 -14.04
C GLU A 21 -17.99 -0.81 -12.55
N LEU A 22 -17.32 -1.92 -12.23
CA LEU A 22 -17.09 -2.32 -10.83
C LEU A 22 -16.11 -1.37 -10.13
N THR A 23 -15.10 -0.88 -10.84
CA THR A 23 -14.17 0.12 -10.30
C THR A 23 -14.90 1.41 -9.89
N GLN A 24 -15.87 1.85 -10.70
CA GLN A 24 -16.68 3.01 -10.38
C GLN A 24 -17.64 2.76 -9.21
N THR A 25 -18.18 1.54 -9.11
CA THR A 25 -19.07 1.14 -8.01
C THR A 25 -18.34 1.07 -6.66
N GLU A 26 -17.11 0.58 -6.67
CA GLU A 26 -16.27 0.40 -5.48
C GLU A 26 -15.30 1.58 -5.27
N GLN A 27 -15.53 2.72 -5.93
CA GLN A 27 -14.56 3.82 -6.00
C GLN A 27 -14.11 4.30 -4.62
N GLU A 28 -15.05 4.62 -3.73
CA GLU A 28 -14.75 5.13 -2.39
C GLU A 28 -13.91 4.13 -1.58
N GLU A 29 -14.23 2.84 -1.71
CA GLU A 29 -13.51 1.79 -1.00
C GLU A 29 -12.11 1.58 -1.60
N LEU A 30 -11.96 1.60 -2.92
CA LEU A 30 -10.67 1.57 -3.59
C LEU A 30 -9.80 2.78 -3.23
N GLU A 31 -10.37 3.98 -3.11
CA GLU A 31 -9.66 5.17 -2.62
C GLU A 31 -9.17 4.97 -1.19
N PHE A 32 -10.02 4.41 -0.32
CA PHE A 32 -9.64 4.09 1.06
C PHE A 32 -8.50 3.06 1.13
N PHE A 33 -8.56 1.98 0.34
CA PHE A 33 -7.49 0.99 0.29
C PHE A 33 -6.19 1.57 -0.26
N ALA A 34 -6.25 2.35 -1.34
CA ALA A 34 -5.10 3.04 -1.91
C ALA A 34 -4.43 3.97 -0.89
N ALA A 35 -5.23 4.83 -0.26
CA ALA A 35 -4.77 5.74 0.80
C ALA A 35 -4.11 4.99 1.96
N THR A 36 -4.71 3.88 2.38
CA THR A 36 -4.21 3.05 3.48
C THR A 36 -2.85 2.46 3.16
N VAL A 37 -2.67 1.83 1.99
CA VAL A 37 -1.39 1.22 1.64
C VAL A 37 -0.30 2.25 1.39
N CYS A 38 -0.63 3.40 0.81
CA CYS A 38 0.29 4.54 0.71
C CYS A 38 0.77 4.99 2.09
N SER A 39 -0.16 5.16 3.05
CA SER A 39 0.21 5.51 4.42
C SER A 39 1.09 4.48 5.11
N LEU A 40 0.86 3.18 4.85
CA LEU A 40 1.70 2.11 5.41
C LEU A 40 3.11 2.11 4.81
N ILE A 41 3.24 2.36 3.51
CA ILE A 41 4.54 2.48 2.85
C ILE A 41 5.27 3.75 3.33
N ASP A 42 4.57 4.86 3.50
CA ASP A 42 5.17 6.09 4.05
C ASP A 42 5.70 5.88 5.47
N ARG A 43 5.01 5.06 6.29
CA ARG A 43 5.51 4.64 7.60
C ARG A 43 6.76 3.80 7.48
N ALA A 44 6.74 2.79 6.61
CA ALA A 44 7.86 1.87 6.42
C ALA A 44 9.11 2.54 5.85
N THR A 45 8.95 3.57 5.02
CA THR A 45 10.06 4.25 4.31
C THR A 45 10.49 5.56 4.99
N GLY A 46 9.77 6.01 6.01
CA GLY A 46 10.04 7.26 6.73
C GLY A 46 9.43 8.52 6.10
N ARG A 47 8.71 8.40 4.97
CA ARG A 47 8.01 9.52 4.31
C ARG A 47 6.88 10.14 5.14
N HIS A 48 6.33 9.39 6.11
CA HIS A 48 5.35 9.93 7.06
C HIS A 48 5.91 11.04 7.97
N ILE A 49 7.24 11.17 8.06
CA ILE A 49 7.93 12.25 8.79
C ILE A 49 8.55 13.24 7.79
N GLU A 50 9.22 12.72 6.75
CA GLU A 50 9.86 13.52 5.70
C GLU A 50 9.11 13.32 4.38
N GLU A 51 8.07 14.12 4.12
CA GLU A 51 7.14 13.94 2.99
C GLU A 51 7.84 13.69 1.64
N PHE A 52 8.87 14.48 1.32
CA PHE A 52 9.59 14.42 0.04
C PHE A 52 10.73 13.40 0.00
N ARG A 53 10.86 12.55 1.02
CA ARG A 53 11.95 11.56 1.10
C ARG A 53 11.83 10.54 -0.02
N HIS A 54 12.98 10.15 -0.59
CA HIS A 54 13.09 9.19 -1.70
C HIS A 54 12.49 9.69 -3.02
N GLU A 55 12.06 10.95 -3.11
CA GLU A 55 11.67 11.52 -4.39
C GLU A 55 12.89 11.70 -5.30
N THR A 56 12.69 11.44 -6.58
CA THR A 56 13.65 11.75 -7.63
C THR A 56 13.69 13.26 -7.86
N SER A 57 14.68 13.74 -8.63
CA SER A 57 14.89 15.18 -8.85
C SER A 57 13.72 15.89 -9.55
N ASP A 58 12.81 15.15 -10.16
CA ASP A 58 11.57 15.63 -10.78
C ASP A 58 10.37 15.65 -9.81
N GLY A 59 10.57 15.34 -8.53
CA GLY A 59 9.52 15.29 -7.51
C GLY A 59 8.63 14.06 -7.60
N THR A 60 9.05 13.01 -8.31
CA THR A 60 8.29 11.76 -8.41
C THR A 60 8.85 10.67 -7.49
N LEU A 61 8.01 9.69 -7.18
CA LEU A 61 8.44 8.49 -6.46
C LEU A 61 9.02 7.45 -7.43
N PRO A 62 10.07 6.71 -7.03
CA PRO A 62 10.57 5.59 -7.81
C PRO A 62 9.47 4.56 -8.11
N PRO A 63 9.52 3.87 -9.26
CA PRO A 63 8.48 2.91 -9.67
C PRO A 63 8.17 1.81 -8.65
N GLU A 64 9.15 1.45 -7.81
CA GLU A 64 9.00 0.46 -6.74
C GLU A 64 7.90 0.85 -5.74
N PHE A 65 7.67 2.15 -5.49
CA PHE A 65 6.60 2.61 -4.60
C PHE A 65 5.23 2.29 -5.18
N THR A 66 5.01 2.61 -6.46
CA THR A 66 3.77 2.29 -7.18
C THR A 66 3.54 0.78 -7.23
N MET A 67 4.56 0.01 -7.57
CA MET A 67 4.47 -1.46 -7.63
C MET A 67 4.13 -2.05 -6.26
N SER A 68 4.78 -1.55 -5.20
CA SER A 68 4.54 -1.96 -3.82
C SER A 68 3.12 -1.66 -3.36
N ALA A 69 2.63 -0.45 -3.63
CA ALA A 69 1.28 -0.04 -3.27
C ALA A 69 0.22 -0.86 -4.00
N ARG A 70 0.41 -1.15 -5.30
CA ARG A 70 -0.47 -2.02 -6.07
C ARG A 70 -0.53 -3.45 -5.51
N GLU A 71 0.62 -4.04 -5.22
CA GLU A 71 0.70 -5.42 -4.71
C GLU A 71 0.08 -5.55 -3.32
N TRP A 72 0.43 -4.63 -2.41
CA TRP A 72 -0.11 -4.64 -1.06
C TRP A 72 -1.61 -4.30 -1.06
N GLY A 73 -2.04 -3.31 -1.86
CA GLY A 73 -3.44 -2.95 -2.00
C GLY A 73 -4.28 -4.10 -2.53
N LYS A 74 -3.78 -4.83 -3.53
CA LYS A 74 -4.43 -6.04 -4.05
C LYS A 74 -4.55 -7.13 -2.98
N LEU A 75 -3.50 -7.38 -2.21
CA LEU A 75 -3.57 -8.36 -1.11
C LEU A 75 -4.61 -7.95 -0.06
N MET A 76 -4.58 -6.69 0.35
CA MET A 76 -5.48 -6.14 1.35
C MET A 76 -6.93 -6.24 0.89
N TRP A 77 -7.23 -5.83 -0.34
CA TRP A 77 -8.53 -5.98 -0.98
C TRP A 77 -8.99 -7.45 -0.99
N ASN A 78 -8.14 -8.36 -1.46
CA ASN A 78 -8.48 -9.79 -1.54
C ASN A 78 -8.73 -10.41 -0.16
N GLN A 79 -8.03 -9.98 0.88
CA GLN A 79 -8.27 -10.49 2.24
C GLN A 79 -9.56 -9.93 2.83
N THR A 80 -9.83 -8.63 2.64
CA THR A 80 -11.04 -7.99 3.18
C THR A 80 -12.30 -8.36 2.40
N LYS A 81 -12.28 -8.20 1.08
CA LYS A 81 -13.44 -8.42 0.20
C LYS A 81 -13.54 -9.88 -0.24
N GLY A 82 -12.40 -10.50 -0.54
CA GLY A 82 -12.34 -11.94 -0.86
C GLY A 82 -12.70 -12.82 0.33
N GLY A 83 -12.49 -12.39 1.58
CA GLY A 83 -13.02 -13.07 2.77
C GLY A 83 -14.56 -13.20 2.81
N THR A 84 -15.27 -12.32 2.12
CA THR A 84 -16.75 -12.37 2.01
C THR A 84 -17.21 -13.43 1.01
N ASN A 85 -16.42 -13.71 -0.04
CA ASN A 85 -16.65 -14.77 -1.03
C ASN A 85 -15.86 -16.07 -0.73
N ALA A 86 -14.91 -16.05 0.20
CA ALA A 86 -14.09 -17.17 0.64
C ALA A 86 -14.73 -17.93 1.82
N ARG A 87 -16.05 -18.18 1.76
CA ARG A 87 -16.75 -19.09 2.70
C ARG A 87 -16.29 -20.57 2.60
N GLY A 88 -15.12 -20.86 2.04
CA GLY A 88 -14.59 -22.21 1.85
C GLY A 88 -13.16 -22.43 2.36
N GLN A 89 -12.43 -21.39 2.77
CA GLN A 89 -11.12 -21.56 3.40
C GLN A 89 -11.07 -20.67 4.63
N SER A 90 -11.38 -21.27 5.77
CA SER A 90 -11.27 -20.68 7.09
C SER A 90 -9.91 -19.99 7.22
N ALA A 91 -9.91 -18.66 7.24
CA ALA A 91 -8.81 -17.93 7.82
C ALA A 91 -8.75 -18.35 9.30
N ASP A 92 -7.60 -18.87 9.72
CA ASP A 92 -7.35 -19.23 11.12
C ASP A 92 -7.60 -17.99 12.00
N PRO A 93 -8.57 -18.02 12.93
CA PRO A 93 -8.88 -16.89 13.80
C PRO A 93 -7.72 -16.50 14.74
N SER A 94 -6.66 -17.30 14.80
CA SER A 94 -5.43 -17.00 15.54
C SER A 94 -4.34 -16.30 14.73
N ALA A 95 -4.50 -16.18 13.40
CA ALA A 95 -3.59 -15.39 12.59
C ALA A 95 -3.77 -13.91 12.98
N PRO A 96 -2.68 -13.19 13.35
CA PRO A 96 -2.80 -11.80 13.74
C PRO A 96 -3.54 -11.03 12.63
N ALA A 97 -4.67 -10.43 13.01
CA ALA A 97 -5.47 -9.58 12.14
C ALA A 97 -4.68 -8.30 11.84
N GLY A 98 -3.75 -8.42 10.91
CA GLY A 98 -2.89 -7.35 10.46
C GLY A 98 -2.35 -7.75 9.10
N VAL A 99 -2.61 -6.93 8.08
CA VAL A 99 -2.07 -7.15 6.75
C VAL A 99 -0.58 -6.83 6.81
N GLY A 100 0.21 -7.82 7.21
CA GLY A 100 1.67 -7.73 7.19
C GLY A 100 2.14 -7.35 5.79
N MET A 101 3.20 -6.54 5.72
CA MET A 101 3.81 -6.18 4.43
C MET A 101 4.19 -7.46 3.68
N PRO A 102 3.76 -7.65 2.42
CA PRO A 102 4.15 -8.80 1.63
C PRO A 102 5.68 -8.88 1.51
N ALA A 103 6.26 -10.09 1.58
CA ALA A 103 7.72 -10.26 1.49
C ALA A 103 8.32 -9.63 0.23
N LYS A 104 7.60 -9.73 -0.91
CA LYS A 104 7.99 -9.11 -2.17
C LYS A 104 8.02 -7.58 -2.09
N VAL A 105 7.05 -6.98 -1.41
CA VAL A 105 6.98 -5.53 -1.16
C VAL A 105 8.14 -5.10 -0.27
N ALA A 106 8.45 -5.88 0.78
CA ALA A 106 9.60 -5.61 1.64
C ALA A 106 10.93 -5.64 0.85
N VAL A 107 11.09 -6.56 -0.10
CA VAL A 107 12.28 -6.62 -0.97
C VAL A 107 12.37 -5.38 -1.88
N TRP A 108 11.27 -4.95 -2.47
CA TRP A 108 11.24 -3.75 -3.32
C TRP A 108 11.49 -2.46 -2.56
N LEU A 109 11.03 -2.37 -1.31
CA LEU A 109 11.20 -1.19 -0.47
C LEU A 109 12.50 -1.20 0.34
N ALA A 110 13.25 -2.30 0.37
CA ALA A 110 14.51 -2.41 1.10
C ALA A 110 15.55 -1.32 0.75
N PRO A 111 15.69 -0.86 -0.51
CA PRO A 111 16.58 0.25 -0.86
C PRO A 111 16.14 1.62 -0.31
N TYR A 112 14.91 1.72 0.22
CA TYR A 112 14.29 2.98 0.65
C TYR A 112 13.99 2.99 2.17
N PRO A 113 14.98 2.72 3.04
CA PRO A 113 14.74 2.63 4.47
C PRO A 113 14.39 4.00 5.10
N PRO A 114 13.78 3.99 6.30
CA PRO A 114 13.67 5.20 7.11
C PRO A 114 15.07 5.66 7.52
N ARG A 115 15.20 6.94 7.92
CA ARG A 115 16.44 7.43 8.54
C ARG A 115 16.68 6.61 9.82
N LEU A 116 17.89 6.08 9.98
CA LEU A 116 18.35 5.63 11.28
C LEU A 116 18.55 6.88 12.13
N PHE A 117 17.57 7.23 12.96
CA PHE A 117 17.81 8.21 14.02
C PHE A 117 18.72 7.54 15.05
N TYR A 118 20.03 7.77 14.96
CA TYR A 118 20.91 7.56 16.09
C TYR A 118 20.46 8.53 17.17
N GLY A 119 19.99 7.99 18.29
CA GLY A 119 19.21 8.71 19.28
C GLY A 119 19.77 10.08 19.62
N ASP A 120 18.94 11.10 19.41
CA ASP A 120 19.03 12.33 20.19
C ASP A 120 18.43 11.99 21.57
N ARG A 121 19.26 11.42 22.43
CA ARG A 121 19.00 11.41 23.87
C ARG A 121 19.53 12.74 24.42
N SER A 122 18.74 13.79 24.22
CA SER A 122 18.76 14.96 25.11
C SER A 122 18.22 14.60 26.48
#